data_AF-K2ENF0-F1
#
_entry.id   AF-K2ENF0-F1
#
_cell.length_a   1.000
_cell.length_b   1.000
_cell.length_c   1.000
_cell.angle_alpha   90.00
_cell.angle_beta   90.00
_cell.angle_gamma   90.00
#
_symmetry.space_group_name_H-M   'P 1'
#
loop_
_entity.id
_entity.type
_entity.pdbx_description
1 polymer ?
#
loop_
_entity_poly.entity_id
_entity_poly.type
_entity_poly.pdbx_seq_one_letter_code
_entity_poly.pdbx_strand_id
1 'polypeptide(L)'
;MENRFKIVGKNMTPEKRDYFSEKRKESEEESKKPFVGEMEKSEKAREIIRFINACIAEKFQELGLEYQEIPEEKNHLFSKEGFKKAFPNKDDAVNGFNNSVNKENIIKVTEDSAKVFKVMLHEMVHAASHGAYYGDIQSNKLREYRTGYVVSNWHDGEENVHEHFRAFNEGMIDLIVSEIVKGKLDDINKLLEISKEDWKNVSWYWDESELINLIVGKISDVKREKGKDIYARFEKGLFTGEMMHLRDVEKVFGKHSLRILGSWDSTDKGGDPDKVDRYRKIYKFFATDDEGEREKLRQELLPEISDFSE
;
A
#
# COMPACT_ATOMS: atom_id res chain seq x y z
N MET A 1 14.77 12.71 -17.20
CA MET A 1 13.93 11.94 -16.27
C MET A 1 14.77 11.70 -15.01
N GLU A 2 14.65 12.60 -14.04
CA GLU A 2 15.31 12.48 -12.74
C GLU A 2 14.74 11.27 -11.97
N ASN A 3 15.60 10.65 -11.15
CA ASN A 3 15.40 9.38 -10.45
C ASN A 3 13.98 9.16 -9.90
N ARG A 4 13.21 8.28 -10.55
CA ARG A 4 11.85 7.84 -10.13
C ARG A 4 11.83 7.05 -8.82
N PHE A 5 12.99 6.74 -8.26
CA PHE A 5 13.12 6.05 -6.99
C PHE A 5 14.30 6.61 -6.21
N LYS A 6 14.20 6.55 -4.88
CA LYS A 6 15.25 7.03 -3.97
C LYS A 6 16.02 5.84 -3.38
N ILE A 7 17.33 5.82 -3.55
CA ILE A 7 18.22 4.89 -2.84
C ILE A 7 18.79 5.55 -1.59
N VAL A 8 18.56 4.92 -0.43
CA VAL A 8 19.10 5.32 0.87
C VAL A 8 19.96 4.20 1.47
N GLY A 9 20.79 4.51 2.45
CA GLY A 9 21.58 3.51 3.17
C GLY A 9 22.59 4.14 4.12
N LYS A 10 23.00 3.40 5.15
CA LYS A 10 24.11 3.82 6.03
C LYS A 10 25.41 3.90 5.23
N ASN A 11 26.18 4.97 5.40
CA ASN A 11 27.46 5.19 4.73
C ASN A 11 27.39 5.12 3.18
N MET A 12 26.24 5.48 2.59
CA MET A 12 26.00 5.44 1.15
C MET A 12 26.83 6.51 0.40
N THR A 13 27.89 6.09 -0.28
CA THR A 13 28.66 6.95 -1.21
C THR A 13 27.91 7.12 -2.55
N PRO A 14 28.26 8.13 -3.37
CA PRO A 14 27.71 8.27 -4.71
C PRO A 14 27.89 7.02 -5.58
N GLU A 15 29.07 6.41 -5.58
CA GLU A 15 29.38 5.23 -6.40
C GLU A 15 28.54 4.01 -5.99
N LYS A 16 28.32 3.84 -4.68
CA LYS A 16 27.43 2.79 -4.17
C LYS A 16 25.96 3.06 -4.49
N ARG A 17 25.55 4.33 -4.47
CA ARG A 17 24.19 4.72 -4.88
C ARG A 17 23.95 4.40 -6.34
N ASP A 18 24.89 4.72 -7.21
CA ASP A 18 24.81 4.42 -8.65
C ASP A 18 24.76 2.90 -8.87
N TYR A 19 25.63 2.15 -8.19
CA TYR A 19 25.62 0.68 -8.23
C TYR A 19 24.26 0.08 -7.85
N PHE A 20 23.64 0.53 -6.75
CA PHE A 20 22.31 0.04 -6.35
C PHE A 20 21.20 0.52 -7.28
N SER A 21 21.39 1.67 -7.93
CA SER A 21 20.44 2.19 -8.91
C SER A 21 20.45 1.36 -10.19
N GLU A 22 21.62 0.93 -10.66
CA GLU A 22 21.74 -0.02 -11.77
C GLU A 22 21.16 -1.40 -11.40
N LYS A 23 21.48 -1.93 -10.21
CA LYS A 23 20.84 -3.16 -9.71
C LYS A 23 19.31 -3.08 -9.69
N ARG A 24 18.76 -1.93 -9.29
CA ARG A 24 17.30 -1.71 -9.28
C ARG A 24 16.72 -1.78 -10.68
N LYS A 25 17.39 -1.16 -11.67
CA LYS A 25 16.99 -1.20 -13.09
C LYS A 25 17.08 -2.61 -13.65
N GLU A 26 18.16 -3.34 -13.38
CA GLU A 26 18.31 -4.74 -13.78
C GLU A 26 17.17 -5.60 -13.22
N SER A 27 16.86 -5.44 -11.93
CA SER A 27 15.73 -6.12 -11.28
C SER A 27 14.38 -5.74 -11.90
N GLU A 28 14.23 -4.49 -12.36
CA GLU A 28 13.03 -4.01 -13.05
C GLU A 28 12.84 -4.61 -14.44
N GLU A 29 13.93 -4.82 -15.17
CA GLU A 29 13.87 -5.48 -16.47
C GLU A 29 13.64 -6.98 -16.31
N GLU A 30 14.26 -7.61 -15.29
CA GLU A 30 14.03 -9.02 -14.98
C GLU A 30 12.57 -9.27 -14.61
N SER A 31 11.93 -8.37 -13.87
CA SER A 31 10.53 -8.49 -13.48
C SER A 31 9.54 -8.44 -14.64
N LYS A 32 9.96 -8.05 -15.85
CA LYS A 32 9.09 -8.11 -17.04
C LYS A 32 9.03 -9.51 -17.64
N LYS A 33 9.92 -10.42 -17.21
CA LYS A 33 9.94 -11.78 -17.74
C LYS A 33 8.81 -12.60 -17.12
N PRO A 34 8.22 -13.52 -17.88
CA PRO A 34 7.15 -14.35 -17.38
C PRO A 34 7.66 -15.33 -16.32
N PHE A 35 6.85 -15.59 -15.30
CA PHE A 35 7.13 -16.61 -14.30
C PHE A 35 6.76 -18.01 -14.81
N VAL A 36 7.35 -19.04 -14.21
CA VAL A 36 6.94 -20.43 -14.44
C VAL A 36 5.51 -20.62 -13.96
N GLY A 37 4.60 -20.99 -14.87
CA GLY A 37 3.17 -21.17 -14.57
C GLY A 37 2.33 -19.91 -14.71
N GLU A 38 2.92 -18.80 -15.15
CA GLU A 38 2.16 -17.61 -15.57
C GLU A 38 1.31 -17.95 -16.81
N MET A 39 0.08 -17.43 -16.83
CA MET A 39 -0.81 -17.53 -17.98
C MET A 39 -0.40 -16.52 -19.05
N GLU A 40 -0.52 -16.91 -20.32
CA GLU A 40 -0.50 -15.92 -21.38
C GLU A 40 -1.69 -14.97 -21.22
N LYS A 41 -1.42 -13.66 -21.26
CA LYS A 41 -2.47 -12.65 -21.15
C LYS A 41 -3.40 -12.75 -22.35
N SER A 42 -4.71 -12.86 -22.09
CA SER A 42 -5.71 -12.73 -23.14
C SER A 42 -5.85 -11.27 -23.58
N GLU A 43 -6.47 -11.02 -24.73
CA GLU A 43 -6.78 -9.64 -25.14
C GLU A 43 -7.66 -8.93 -24.10
N LYS A 44 -8.55 -9.69 -23.46
CA LYS A 44 -9.39 -9.17 -22.38
C LYS A 44 -8.58 -8.71 -21.17
N ALA A 45 -7.59 -9.49 -20.76
CA ALA A 45 -6.70 -9.11 -19.67
C ALA A 45 -5.90 -7.85 -20.00
N ARG A 46 -5.42 -7.70 -21.24
CA ARG A 46 -4.73 -6.48 -21.69
C ARG A 46 -5.66 -5.27 -21.68
N GLU A 47 -6.90 -5.43 -22.14
CA GLU A 47 -7.93 -4.39 -22.08
C GLU A 47 -8.19 -3.92 -20.64
N ILE A 48 -8.28 -4.86 -19.68
CA ILE A 48 -8.42 -4.54 -18.25
C ILE A 48 -7.22 -3.77 -17.72
N ILE A 49 -5.99 -4.18 -18.03
CA ILE A 49 -4.77 -3.47 -17.60
C ILE A 49 -4.75 -2.05 -18.14
N ARG A 50 -5.04 -1.86 -19.44
CA ARG A 50 -5.12 -0.52 -20.06
C ARG A 50 -6.19 0.35 -19.42
N PHE A 51 -7.36 -0.23 -19.14
CA PHE A 51 -8.43 0.48 -18.45
C PHE A 51 -8.02 0.92 -17.04
N ILE A 52 -7.37 0.04 -16.27
CA ILE A 52 -6.87 0.39 -14.92
C ILE A 52 -5.80 1.49 -15.00
N ASN A 53 -4.83 1.38 -15.92
CA ASN A 53 -3.83 2.42 -16.15
C ASN A 53 -4.48 3.78 -16.44
N ALA A 54 -5.53 3.82 -17.28
CA ALA A 54 -6.27 5.05 -17.56
C ALA A 54 -6.96 5.63 -16.32
N CYS A 55 -7.60 4.79 -15.49
CA CYS A 55 -8.23 5.23 -14.24
C CYS A 55 -7.19 5.80 -13.24
N ILE A 56 -6.02 5.17 -13.11
CA ILE A 56 -4.95 5.67 -12.25
C ILE A 56 -4.38 6.99 -12.82
N ALA A 57 -4.23 7.09 -14.14
CA ALA A 57 -3.78 8.32 -14.80
C ALA A 57 -4.72 9.51 -14.51
N GLU A 58 -6.03 9.31 -14.58
CA GLU A 58 -7.03 10.32 -14.21
C GLU A 58 -6.85 10.76 -12.75
N LYS A 59 -6.66 9.81 -11.82
CA LYS A 59 -6.44 10.13 -10.40
C LYS A 59 -5.16 10.93 -10.17
N PHE A 60 -4.07 10.62 -10.88
CA PHE A 60 -2.85 11.42 -10.84
C PHE A 60 -3.07 12.82 -11.39
N GLN A 61 -3.81 12.97 -12.49
CA GLN A 61 -4.15 14.25 -13.08
C GLN A 61 -4.97 15.13 -12.13
N GLU A 62 -5.95 14.56 -11.43
CA GLU A 62 -6.74 15.25 -10.39
C GLU A 62 -5.86 15.81 -9.27
N LEU A 63 -4.77 15.12 -8.94
CA LEU A 63 -3.81 15.52 -7.90
C LEU A 63 -2.68 16.44 -8.43
N GLY A 64 -2.70 16.76 -9.73
CA GLY A 64 -1.65 17.54 -10.38
C GLY A 64 -0.30 16.82 -10.43
N LEU A 65 -0.33 15.49 -10.59
CA LEU A 65 0.85 14.62 -10.67
C LEU A 65 1.01 14.05 -12.08
N GLU A 66 2.24 13.70 -12.44
CA GLU A 66 2.53 12.97 -13.67
C GLU A 66 2.43 11.46 -13.42
N TYR A 67 1.63 10.77 -14.22
CA TYR A 67 1.50 9.32 -14.15
C TYR A 67 2.49 8.63 -15.10
N GLN A 68 3.11 7.56 -14.61
CA GLN A 68 3.80 6.60 -15.45
C GLN A 68 2.97 5.34 -15.55
N GLU A 69 2.62 4.98 -16.78
CA GLU A 69 1.92 3.73 -17.07
C GLU A 69 2.69 2.51 -16.55
N ILE A 70 1.97 1.60 -15.90
CA ILE A 70 2.50 0.32 -15.47
C ILE A 70 2.49 -0.62 -16.69
N PRO A 71 3.65 -1.11 -17.16
CA PRO A 71 3.72 -1.97 -18.33
C PRO A 71 2.91 -3.25 -18.16
N GLU A 72 2.31 -3.75 -19.24
CA GLU A 72 1.53 -4.99 -19.22
C GLU A 72 2.38 -6.17 -18.69
N GLU A 73 3.67 -6.20 -19.03
CA GLU A 73 4.61 -7.24 -18.63
C GLU A 73 4.82 -7.33 -17.12
N LYS A 74 4.55 -6.27 -16.36
CA LYS A 74 4.65 -6.26 -14.89
C LYS A 74 3.39 -6.79 -14.19
N ASN A 75 2.37 -7.20 -14.92
CA ASN A 75 1.12 -7.71 -14.36
C ASN A 75 1.04 -9.22 -14.58
N HIS A 76 1.54 -10.02 -13.66
CA HIS A 76 1.65 -11.46 -13.80
C HIS A 76 0.35 -12.15 -13.36
N LEU A 77 -0.29 -12.85 -14.29
CA LEU A 77 -1.59 -13.48 -14.08
C LEU A 77 -1.42 -14.99 -13.97
N PHE A 78 -1.98 -15.60 -12.93
CA PHE A 78 -1.85 -17.03 -12.68
C PHE A 78 -3.20 -17.68 -12.48
N SER A 79 -3.36 -18.90 -12.99
CA SER A 79 -4.41 -19.79 -12.50
C SER A 79 -4.08 -20.19 -11.05
N LYS A 80 -5.03 -20.80 -10.35
CA LYS A 80 -4.78 -21.30 -8.99
C LYS A 80 -3.59 -22.27 -8.95
N GLU A 81 -3.52 -23.20 -9.89
CA GLU A 81 -2.45 -24.20 -10.00
C GLU A 81 -1.12 -23.56 -10.40
N GLY A 82 -1.14 -22.62 -11.35
CA GLY A 82 0.03 -21.86 -11.77
C GLY A 82 0.62 -21.06 -10.60
N PHE A 83 -0.24 -20.39 -9.83
CA PHE A 83 0.15 -19.60 -8.66
C PHE A 83 0.81 -20.49 -7.60
N LYS A 84 0.20 -21.63 -7.26
CA LYS A 84 0.76 -22.58 -6.29
C LYS A 84 2.11 -23.15 -6.74
N LYS A 85 2.29 -23.36 -8.05
CA LYS A 85 3.57 -23.83 -8.61
C LYS A 85 4.66 -22.76 -8.51
N ALA A 86 4.33 -21.50 -8.83
CA ALA A 86 5.27 -20.39 -8.77
C ALA A 86 5.61 -19.98 -7.33
N PHE A 87 4.62 -20.06 -6.43
CA PHE A 87 4.71 -19.55 -5.05
C PHE A 87 4.22 -20.61 -4.02
N PRO A 88 4.90 -21.76 -3.90
CA PRO A 88 4.42 -22.89 -3.09
C PRO A 88 4.31 -22.61 -1.58
N ASN A 89 4.98 -21.57 -1.09
CA ASN A 89 4.99 -21.17 0.32
C ASN A 89 4.03 -20.01 0.63
N LYS A 90 3.30 -19.49 -0.36
CA LYS A 90 2.30 -18.43 -0.13
C LYS A 90 0.98 -19.05 0.31
N ASP A 91 0.29 -18.37 1.21
CA ASP A 91 -1.03 -18.77 1.71
C ASP A 91 -2.04 -18.80 0.54
N ASP A 92 -2.84 -19.88 0.49
CA ASP A 92 -3.93 -20.06 -0.48
C ASP A 92 -4.99 -18.94 -0.40
N ALA A 93 -5.08 -18.20 0.72
CA ALA A 93 -5.97 -17.04 0.87
C ALA A 93 -5.53 -15.81 0.07
N VAL A 94 -4.24 -15.68 -0.28
CA VAL A 94 -3.70 -14.52 -1.00
C VAL A 94 -4.19 -14.54 -2.44
N ASN A 95 -4.92 -13.49 -2.86
CA ASN A 95 -5.44 -13.36 -4.22
C ASN A 95 -4.57 -12.49 -5.12
N GLY A 96 -3.71 -11.67 -4.53
CA GLY A 96 -2.70 -10.91 -5.23
C GLY A 96 -1.72 -10.28 -4.25
N PHE A 97 -0.59 -9.82 -4.77
CA PHE A 97 0.33 -8.97 -4.04
C PHE A 97 1.22 -8.19 -5.01
N ASN A 98 1.61 -6.99 -4.61
CA ASN A 98 2.67 -6.22 -5.24
C ASN A 98 4.01 -6.59 -4.62
N ASN A 99 5.01 -6.89 -5.46
CA ASN A 99 6.40 -6.87 -5.02
C ASN A 99 6.97 -5.48 -5.30
N SER A 100 7.03 -4.68 -4.24
CA SER A 100 7.41 -3.27 -4.23
C SER A 100 8.83 -2.98 -4.70
N VAL A 101 9.75 -3.94 -4.49
CA VAL A 101 11.12 -3.84 -4.99
C VAL A 101 11.13 -3.81 -6.49
N ASN A 102 10.31 -4.60 -7.17
CA ASN A 102 10.25 -4.64 -8.64
C ASN A 102 9.13 -3.78 -9.22
N LYS A 103 8.13 -3.43 -8.41
CA LYS A 103 6.83 -2.86 -8.81
C LYS A 103 6.09 -3.81 -9.77
N GLU A 104 6.15 -5.11 -9.48
CA GLU A 104 5.44 -6.17 -10.21
C GLU A 104 4.16 -6.55 -9.45
N ASN A 105 3.08 -6.79 -10.18
CA ASN A 105 1.77 -7.18 -9.65
C ASN A 105 1.58 -8.66 -9.93
N ILE A 106 1.38 -9.45 -8.89
CA ILE A 106 1.19 -10.89 -9.00
C ILE A 106 -0.26 -11.18 -8.61
N ILE A 107 -1.03 -11.72 -9.55
CA ILE A 107 -2.49 -11.83 -9.43
C ILE A 107 -2.92 -13.27 -9.65
N LYS A 108 -3.66 -13.82 -8.69
CA LYS A 108 -4.32 -15.11 -8.82
C LYS A 108 -5.71 -14.91 -9.41
N VAL A 109 -5.86 -15.33 -10.67
CA VAL A 109 -7.12 -15.24 -11.41
C VAL A 109 -8.10 -16.28 -10.87
N THR A 110 -9.30 -15.82 -10.52
CA THR A 110 -10.45 -16.62 -10.08
C THR A 110 -11.62 -16.44 -11.03
N GLU A 111 -12.67 -17.26 -10.88
CA GLU A 111 -13.90 -17.13 -11.68
C GLU A 111 -14.67 -15.83 -11.38
N ASP A 112 -14.51 -15.28 -10.17
CA ASP A 112 -15.08 -13.99 -9.78
C ASP A 112 -14.31 -12.82 -10.43
N SER A 113 -14.85 -12.32 -11.53
CA SER A 113 -14.23 -11.24 -12.32
C SER A 113 -14.20 -9.89 -11.58
N ALA A 114 -15.20 -9.61 -10.75
CA ALA A 114 -15.24 -8.38 -9.95
C ALA A 114 -14.10 -8.38 -8.92
N LYS A 115 -13.90 -9.52 -8.25
CA LYS A 115 -12.80 -9.72 -7.30
C LYS A 115 -11.44 -9.63 -8.00
N VAL A 116 -11.26 -10.28 -9.15
CA VAL A 116 -9.99 -10.20 -9.91
C VAL A 116 -9.70 -8.76 -10.31
N PHE A 117 -10.69 -8.02 -10.83
CA PHE A 117 -10.51 -6.62 -11.18
C PHE A 117 -10.12 -5.77 -9.97
N LYS A 118 -10.82 -5.92 -8.84
CA LYS A 118 -10.51 -5.18 -7.60
C LYS A 118 -9.08 -5.46 -7.14
N VAL A 119 -8.65 -6.72 -7.15
CA VAL A 119 -7.29 -7.11 -6.75
C VAL A 119 -6.27 -6.53 -7.72
N MET A 120 -6.48 -6.64 -9.04
CA MET A 120 -5.60 -6.02 -10.04
C MET A 120 -5.45 -4.51 -9.82
N LEU A 121 -6.58 -3.80 -9.67
CA LEU A 121 -6.57 -2.36 -9.42
C LEU A 121 -5.85 -2.02 -8.11
N HIS A 122 -6.07 -2.77 -7.04
CA HIS A 122 -5.40 -2.60 -5.75
C HIS A 122 -3.88 -2.75 -5.87
N GLU A 123 -3.39 -3.84 -6.46
CA GLU A 123 -1.94 -4.03 -6.64
C GLU A 123 -1.33 -3.01 -7.61
N MET A 124 -2.05 -2.60 -8.65
CA MET A 124 -1.59 -1.55 -9.57
C MET A 124 -1.51 -0.18 -8.89
N VAL A 125 -2.38 0.13 -7.93
CA VAL A 125 -2.23 1.35 -7.10
C VAL A 125 -0.99 1.25 -6.19
N HIS A 126 -0.70 0.08 -5.60
CA HIS A 126 0.59 -0.17 -4.93
C HIS A 126 1.77 0.08 -5.87
N ALA A 127 1.73 -0.42 -7.11
CA ALA A 127 2.79 -0.22 -8.09
C ALA A 127 2.97 1.26 -8.48
N ALA A 128 1.89 2.03 -8.56
CA ALA A 128 1.92 3.46 -8.84
C ALA A 128 2.36 4.32 -7.64
N SER A 129 2.30 3.78 -6.41
CA SER A 129 2.71 4.49 -5.20
C SER A 129 4.22 4.75 -5.14
N HIS A 130 4.62 5.74 -4.33
CA HIS A 130 6.01 6.10 -4.11
C HIS A 130 6.87 4.89 -3.74
N GLY A 131 8.11 4.82 -4.23
CA GLY A 131 9.08 3.78 -3.87
C GLY A 131 10.42 4.38 -3.46
N ALA A 132 10.93 3.97 -2.30
CA ALA A 132 12.31 4.19 -1.89
C ALA A 132 12.92 2.86 -1.41
N TYR A 133 14.23 2.71 -1.61
CA TYR A 133 14.94 1.46 -1.40
C TYR A 133 16.17 1.64 -0.53
N TYR A 134 16.42 0.67 0.34
CA TYR A 134 17.60 0.59 1.19
C TYR A 134 18.67 -0.26 0.50
N GLY A 135 19.79 0.35 0.14
CA GLY A 135 20.98 -0.36 -0.34
C GLY A 135 21.87 -0.74 0.85
N ASP A 136 21.88 -2.02 1.21
CA ASP A 136 22.74 -2.55 2.26
C ASP A 136 24.14 -2.82 1.69
N ILE A 137 25.10 -1.98 2.06
CA ILE A 137 26.49 -2.08 1.58
C ILE A 137 27.17 -3.36 2.06
N GLN A 138 26.85 -3.85 3.26
CA GLN A 138 27.51 -5.02 3.84
C GLN A 138 27.03 -6.30 3.14
N SER A 139 25.72 -6.49 3.03
CA SER A 139 25.16 -7.68 2.37
C SER A 139 25.06 -7.55 0.85
N ASN A 140 25.32 -6.35 0.32
CA ASN A 140 25.19 -6.01 -1.09
C ASN A 140 23.77 -6.24 -1.65
N LYS A 141 22.75 -6.10 -0.80
CA LYS A 141 21.33 -6.33 -1.14
C LYS A 141 20.58 -5.01 -1.26
N LEU A 142 19.66 -4.97 -2.21
CA LEU A 142 18.66 -3.92 -2.31
C LEU A 142 17.39 -4.41 -1.62
N ARG A 143 16.81 -3.58 -0.76
CA ARG A 143 15.58 -3.88 -0.02
C ARG A 143 14.60 -2.71 -0.15
N GLU A 144 13.31 -2.97 0.03
CA GLU A 144 12.31 -1.92 0.15
C GLU A 144 12.61 -1.08 1.39
N TYR A 145 12.75 0.23 1.27
CA TYR A 145 12.77 1.10 2.45
C TYR A 145 11.39 1.70 2.71
N ARG A 146 10.68 2.02 1.62
CA ARG A 146 9.39 2.68 1.69
C ARG A 146 8.55 2.38 0.46
N THR A 147 7.28 2.07 0.67
CA THR A 147 6.25 2.03 -0.38
C THR A 147 5.01 2.77 0.09
N GLY A 148 4.65 3.82 -0.64
CA GLY A 148 3.59 4.73 -0.21
C GLY A 148 3.84 5.29 1.20
N TYR A 149 2.98 4.91 2.14
CA TYR A 149 3.11 5.26 3.56
C TYR A 149 3.92 4.25 4.37
N VAL A 150 4.06 3.01 3.91
CA VAL A 150 4.80 1.97 4.64
C VAL A 150 6.25 2.33 4.74
N VAL A 151 6.81 2.31 5.94
CA VAL A 151 8.24 2.48 6.20
C VAL A 151 8.79 1.20 6.81
N SER A 152 9.78 0.62 6.15
CA SER A 152 10.41 -0.64 6.53
C SER A 152 11.74 -0.37 7.23
N ASN A 153 11.83 -0.73 8.50
CA ASN A 153 13.07 -0.62 9.27
C ASN A 153 13.87 -1.92 9.14
N TRP A 154 14.94 -1.86 8.35
CA TRP A 154 15.91 -2.95 8.24
C TRP A 154 17.04 -2.71 9.24
N HIS A 155 17.13 -3.57 10.25
CA HIS A 155 18.30 -3.63 11.13
C HIS A 155 19.38 -4.50 10.49
N ASP A 156 20.65 -4.11 10.68
CA ASP A 156 21.79 -4.74 10.01
C ASP A 156 21.86 -6.24 10.40
N GLY A 157 21.70 -7.13 9.42
CA GLY A 157 21.77 -8.57 9.62
C GLY A 157 20.48 -9.28 10.05
N GLU A 158 19.38 -8.55 10.29
CA GLU A 158 18.12 -9.16 10.69
C GLU A 158 17.28 -9.64 9.49
N GLU A 159 16.64 -10.80 9.65
CA GLU A 159 15.66 -11.33 8.69
C GLU A 159 14.26 -10.75 8.90
N ASN A 160 13.98 -10.21 10.09
CA ASN A 160 12.68 -9.62 10.42
C ASN A 160 12.71 -8.12 10.12
N VAL A 161 11.73 -7.68 9.33
CA VAL A 161 11.50 -6.27 9.05
C VAL A 161 10.36 -5.78 9.93
N HIS A 162 10.58 -4.67 10.63
CA HIS A 162 9.50 -3.98 11.32
C HIS A 162 8.94 -2.90 10.39
N GLU A 163 7.65 -3.00 10.09
CA GLU A 163 6.94 -2.08 9.20
C GLU A 163 6.07 -1.11 9.99
N HIS A 164 6.17 0.17 9.66
CA HIS A 164 5.26 1.19 10.17
C HIS A 164 4.24 1.61 9.10
N PHE A 165 3.05 2.02 9.54
CA PHE A 165 1.96 2.53 8.71
C PHE A 165 1.41 1.52 7.68
N ARG A 166 1.59 0.21 7.91
CA ARG A 166 1.11 -0.84 7.01
C ARG A 166 -0.40 -0.78 6.80
N ALA A 167 -1.20 -0.87 7.87
CA ALA A 167 -2.66 -0.79 7.75
C ALA A 167 -3.15 0.56 7.21
N PHE A 168 -2.50 1.65 7.61
CA PHE A 168 -2.81 2.98 7.08
C PHE A 168 -2.56 3.07 5.56
N ASN A 169 -1.48 2.47 5.07
CA ASN A 169 -1.19 2.39 3.65
C ASN A 169 -2.24 1.58 2.88
N GLU A 170 -2.58 0.38 3.36
CA GLU A 170 -3.60 -0.48 2.74
C GLU A 170 -4.97 0.21 2.71
N GLY A 171 -5.37 0.86 3.81
CA GLY A 171 -6.62 1.62 3.86
C GLY A 171 -6.65 2.79 2.88
N MET A 172 -5.55 3.54 2.73
CA MET A 172 -5.46 4.60 1.74
C MET A 172 -5.58 4.07 0.30
N ILE A 173 -4.95 2.92 0.01
CA ILE A 173 -5.04 2.28 -1.29
C ILE A 173 -6.47 1.82 -1.55
N ASP A 174 -7.12 1.16 -0.59
CA ASP A 174 -8.46 0.65 -0.78
C ASP A 174 -9.52 1.76 -0.90
N LEU A 175 -9.31 2.90 -0.23
CA LEU A 175 -10.12 4.11 -0.44
C LEU A 175 -10.02 4.61 -1.89
N ILE A 176 -8.82 4.71 -2.46
CA ILE A 176 -8.61 5.11 -3.86
C ILE A 176 -9.26 4.09 -4.82
N VAL A 177 -9.07 2.80 -4.56
CA VAL A 177 -9.67 1.71 -5.34
C VAL A 177 -11.20 1.80 -5.29
N SER A 178 -11.78 2.03 -4.11
CA SER A 178 -13.22 2.17 -3.92
C SER A 178 -13.78 3.38 -4.65
N GLU A 179 -13.07 4.51 -4.61
CA GLU A 179 -13.45 5.72 -5.35
C GLU A 179 -13.46 5.48 -6.86
N ILE A 180 -12.39 4.89 -7.40
CA ILE A 180 -12.29 4.55 -8.84
C ILE A 180 -13.42 3.61 -9.24
N VAL A 181 -13.65 2.52 -8.49
CA VAL A 181 -14.71 1.54 -8.79
C VAL A 181 -16.08 2.20 -8.77
N LYS A 182 -16.38 3.03 -7.75
CA LYS A 182 -17.66 3.75 -7.67
C LYS A 182 -17.83 4.75 -8.82
N GLY A 183 -16.78 5.48 -9.18
CA GLY A 183 -16.80 6.47 -10.25
C GLY A 183 -16.91 5.88 -11.65
N LYS A 184 -16.46 4.63 -11.85
CA LYS A 184 -16.40 3.95 -13.15
C LYS A 184 -17.24 2.67 -13.21
N LEU A 185 -18.17 2.49 -12.29
CA LEU A 185 -18.87 1.21 -12.08
C LEU A 185 -19.54 0.67 -13.34
N ASP A 186 -20.24 1.52 -14.09
CA ASP A 186 -20.96 1.10 -15.29
C ASP A 186 -20.00 0.71 -16.43
N ASP A 187 -18.88 1.43 -16.57
CA ASP A 187 -17.82 1.10 -17.55
C ASP A 187 -17.12 -0.22 -17.18
N ILE A 188 -16.82 -0.42 -15.89
CA ILE A 188 -16.22 -1.67 -15.39
C ILE A 188 -17.18 -2.84 -15.61
N ASN A 189 -18.46 -2.67 -15.30
CA ASN A 189 -19.46 -3.73 -15.50
C ASN A 189 -19.58 -4.11 -16.98
N LYS A 190 -19.60 -3.12 -17.87
CA LYS A 190 -19.60 -3.35 -19.31
C LYS A 190 -18.32 -4.04 -19.78
N LEU A 191 -17.16 -3.59 -19.27
CA LEU A 191 -15.87 -4.18 -19.59
C LEU A 191 -15.84 -5.64 -19.15
N LEU A 192 -16.22 -5.96 -17.92
CA LEU A 192 -16.11 -7.32 -17.38
C LEU A 192 -17.29 -8.22 -17.75
N GLU A 193 -18.32 -7.67 -18.41
CA GLU A 193 -19.57 -8.36 -18.72
C GLU A 193 -20.29 -8.88 -17.45
N ILE A 194 -20.23 -8.09 -16.37
CA ILE A 194 -20.83 -8.41 -15.06
C ILE A 194 -21.93 -7.40 -14.69
N SER A 195 -22.61 -7.67 -13.58
CA SER A 195 -23.66 -6.83 -13.00
C SER A 195 -23.24 -6.19 -11.68
N LYS A 196 -24.09 -5.31 -11.14
CA LYS A 196 -23.90 -4.74 -9.79
C LYS A 196 -23.97 -5.79 -8.68
N GLU A 197 -24.60 -6.94 -8.94
CA GLU A 197 -24.74 -8.03 -7.95
C GLU A 197 -23.40 -8.70 -7.65
N ASP A 198 -22.54 -8.80 -8.68
CA ASP A 198 -21.22 -9.46 -8.59
C ASP A 198 -20.28 -8.75 -7.59
N TRP A 199 -20.53 -7.47 -7.30
CA TRP A 199 -19.76 -6.69 -6.35
C TRP A 199 -20.11 -6.96 -4.87
N LYS A 200 -21.22 -7.63 -4.57
CA LYS A 200 -21.69 -7.80 -3.18
C LYS A 200 -20.73 -8.62 -2.31
N ASN A 201 -19.99 -9.55 -2.91
CA ASN A 201 -19.06 -10.43 -2.20
C ASN A 201 -17.61 -9.96 -2.29
N VAL A 202 -17.35 -8.82 -2.95
CA VAL A 202 -16.01 -8.25 -3.02
C VAL A 202 -15.65 -7.67 -1.65
N SER A 203 -14.58 -8.20 -1.06
CA SER A 203 -14.07 -7.73 0.22
C SER A 203 -13.32 -6.40 0.07
N TRP A 204 -13.55 -5.50 1.01
CA TRP A 204 -12.89 -4.20 1.14
C TRP A 204 -12.24 -4.11 2.52
N TYR A 205 -11.18 -3.31 2.63
CA TYR A 205 -10.51 -2.98 3.88
C TYR A 205 -11.34 -1.94 4.64
N TRP A 206 -12.54 -2.34 5.07
CA TRP A 206 -13.54 -1.45 5.69
C TRP A 206 -13.04 -0.88 7.01
N ASP A 207 -12.43 -1.72 7.84
CA ASP A 207 -11.85 -1.33 9.12
C ASP A 207 -10.77 -0.25 8.92
N GLU A 208 -9.88 -0.45 7.95
CA GLU A 208 -8.83 0.50 7.66
C GLU A 208 -9.34 1.82 7.08
N SER A 209 -10.27 1.72 6.14
CA SER A 209 -10.92 2.87 5.51
C SER A 209 -11.71 3.69 6.52
N GLU A 210 -12.40 3.05 7.45
CA GLU A 210 -13.22 3.73 8.47
C GLU A 210 -12.37 4.58 9.41
N LEU A 211 -11.26 4.03 9.93
CA LEU A 211 -10.37 4.79 10.79
C LEU A 211 -9.74 5.98 10.06
N ILE A 212 -9.36 5.82 8.79
CA ILE A 212 -8.87 6.95 7.97
C ILE A 212 -9.97 8.01 7.80
N ASN A 213 -11.20 7.60 7.51
CA ASN A 213 -12.32 8.53 7.38
C ASN A 213 -12.58 9.31 8.67
N LEU A 214 -12.47 8.63 9.82
CA LEU A 214 -12.58 9.25 11.13
C LEU A 214 -11.46 10.28 11.36
N ILE A 215 -10.22 9.92 11.07
CA ILE A 215 -9.06 10.82 11.19
C ILE A 215 -9.25 12.06 10.29
N VAL A 216 -9.63 11.86 9.03
CA VAL A 216 -9.88 12.96 8.09
C VAL A 216 -11.04 13.84 8.56
N GLY A 217 -12.12 13.25 9.09
CA GLY A 217 -13.25 13.98 9.67
C GLY A 217 -12.82 14.90 10.82
N LYS A 218 -12.07 14.37 11.80
CA LYS A 218 -11.61 15.21 12.93
C LYS A 218 -10.64 16.30 12.48
N ILE A 219 -9.75 16.02 11.51
CA ILE A 219 -8.87 17.05 10.94
C ILE A 219 -9.68 18.13 10.22
N SER A 220 -10.70 17.73 9.45
CA SER A 220 -11.63 18.62 8.75
C SER A 220 -12.30 19.57 9.74
N ASP A 221 -12.82 19.05 10.85
CA ASP A 221 -13.53 19.84 11.86
C ASP A 221 -12.61 20.84 12.57
N VAL A 222 -11.44 20.40 13.02
CA VAL A 222 -10.49 21.26 13.75
C VAL A 222 -9.90 22.33 12.85
N LYS A 223 -9.54 21.99 11.61
CA LYS A 223 -8.89 22.93 10.67
C LYS A 223 -9.88 23.75 9.86
N ARG A 224 -11.18 23.40 9.90
CA ARG A 224 -12.24 23.98 9.06
C ARG A 224 -11.91 23.88 7.56
N GLU A 225 -11.27 22.78 7.17
CA GLU A 225 -10.95 22.46 5.78
C GLU A 225 -11.94 21.43 5.26
N LYS A 226 -12.16 21.35 3.94
CA LYS A 226 -13.03 20.30 3.40
C LYS A 226 -12.33 18.96 3.49
N GLY A 227 -13.03 17.92 3.91
CA GLY A 227 -12.51 16.54 3.95
C GLY A 227 -11.86 16.11 2.61
N LYS A 228 -12.46 16.48 1.47
CA LYS A 228 -11.89 16.21 0.13
C LYS A 228 -10.48 16.77 -0.06
N ASP A 229 -10.21 17.97 0.44
CA ASP A 229 -8.89 18.61 0.30
C ASP A 229 -7.85 17.93 1.23
N ILE A 230 -8.30 17.36 2.34
CA ILE A 230 -7.45 16.55 3.23
C ILE A 230 -7.15 15.21 2.57
N TYR A 231 -8.15 14.50 2.04
CA TYR A 231 -7.93 13.26 1.28
C TYR A 231 -6.96 13.47 0.13
N ALA A 232 -7.13 14.52 -0.68
CA ALA A 232 -6.23 14.81 -1.78
C ALA A 232 -4.76 14.94 -1.32
N ARG A 233 -4.51 15.52 -0.13
CA ARG A 233 -3.14 15.54 0.43
C ARG A 233 -2.65 14.17 0.86
N PHE A 234 -3.54 13.34 1.42
CA PHE A 234 -3.20 11.97 1.82
C PHE A 234 -2.92 11.09 0.58
N GLU A 235 -3.72 11.18 -0.47
CA GLU A 235 -3.47 10.48 -1.74
C GLU A 235 -2.17 10.98 -2.39
N LYS A 236 -1.97 12.30 -2.44
CA LYS A 236 -0.71 12.86 -2.94
C LYS A 236 0.50 12.37 -2.14
N GLY A 237 0.39 12.29 -0.82
CA GLY A 237 1.45 11.73 0.04
C GLY A 237 1.77 10.27 -0.27
N LEU A 238 0.77 9.45 -0.59
CA LEU A 238 0.94 8.06 -1.02
C LEU A 238 1.77 7.98 -2.33
N PHE A 239 1.45 8.80 -3.32
CA PHE A 239 2.11 8.75 -4.63
C PHE A 239 3.47 9.46 -4.66
N THR A 240 3.68 10.48 -3.82
CA THR A 240 4.91 11.31 -3.84
C THR A 240 5.90 10.95 -2.74
N GLY A 241 5.46 10.29 -1.68
CA GLY A 241 6.24 10.09 -0.47
C GLY A 241 6.26 11.30 0.47
N GLU A 242 5.49 12.35 0.20
CA GLU A 242 5.33 13.44 1.18
C GLU A 242 4.60 12.92 2.44
N MET A 243 5.07 13.32 3.64
CA MET A 243 4.51 12.86 4.93
C MET A 243 4.13 14.01 5.86
N MET A 244 4.44 15.24 5.48
CA MET A 244 4.35 16.38 6.39
C MET A 244 2.91 16.72 6.78
N HIS A 245 1.94 16.41 5.93
CA HIS A 245 0.51 16.54 6.22
C HIS A 245 0.06 15.61 7.36
N LEU A 246 0.73 14.48 7.58
CA LEU A 246 0.42 13.59 8.69
C LEU A 246 0.63 14.27 10.06
N ARG A 247 1.43 15.34 10.16
CA ARG A 247 1.56 16.13 11.39
C ARG A 247 0.23 16.71 11.87
N ASP A 248 -0.77 16.84 10.99
CA ASP A 248 -2.11 17.25 11.40
C ASP A 248 -2.77 16.20 12.32
N VAL A 249 -2.39 14.92 12.22
CA VAL A 249 -2.83 13.88 13.16
C VAL A 249 -2.32 14.19 14.58
N GLU A 250 -1.05 14.56 14.77
CA GLU A 250 -0.57 14.92 16.11
C GLU A 250 -1.19 16.21 16.64
N LYS A 251 -1.46 17.19 15.76
CA LYS A 251 -2.11 18.44 16.17
C LYS A 251 -3.53 18.21 16.68
N VAL A 252 -4.25 17.26 16.09
CA VAL A 252 -5.65 16.99 16.42
C VAL A 252 -5.77 15.99 17.57
N PHE A 253 -4.97 14.94 17.58
CA PHE A 253 -5.11 13.82 18.54
C PHE A 253 -4.07 13.88 19.68
N GLY A 254 -3.14 14.84 19.61
CA GLY A 254 -2.08 15.04 20.58
C GLY A 254 -0.78 14.33 20.25
N LYS A 255 0.21 14.49 21.14
CA LYS A 255 1.56 13.94 20.99
C LYS A 255 1.53 12.41 20.84
N HIS A 256 2.39 11.87 19.98
CA HIS A 256 2.56 10.43 19.75
C HIS A 256 1.42 9.73 19.00
N SER A 257 0.36 10.43 18.59
CA SER A 257 -0.71 9.84 17.79
C SER A 257 -0.22 9.26 16.47
N LEU A 258 0.81 9.85 15.86
CA LEU A 258 1.43 9.27 14.67
C LEU A 258 2.20 7.98 14.94
N ARG A 259 2.80 7.84 16.12
CA ARG A 259 3.46 6.60 16.53
C ARG A 259 2.42 5.49 16.71
N ILE A 260 1.29 5.80 17.33
CA ILE A 260 0.16 4.87 17.49
C ILE A 260 -0.38 4.46 16.11
N LEU A 261 -0.64 5.43 15.22
CA LEU A 261 -1.10 5.16 13.85
C LEU A 261 -0.09 4.31 13.07
N GLY A 262 1.20 4.64 13.18
CA GLY A 262 2.27 3.91 12.51
C GLY A 262 2.44 2.48 13.04
N SER A 263 1.95 2.18 14.23
CA SER A 263 2.01 0.83 14.82
C SER A 263 0.81 -0.05 14.45
N TRP A 264 -0.15 0.50 13.71
CA TRP A 264 -1.35 -0.21 13.29
C TRP A 264 -1.01 -1.26 12.22
N ASP A 265 -1.17 -2.52 12.61
CA ASP A 265 -0.72 -3.71 11.87
C ASP A 265 0.78 -3.72 11.55
N SER A 266 1.62 -3.18 12.45
CA SER A 266 3.06 -3.37 12.37
C SER A 266 3.40 -4.85 12.50
N THR A 267 4.19 -5.38 11.58
CA THR A 267 4.58 -6.79 11.55
C THR A 267 5.58 -7.10 12.65
N ASP A 268 5.09 -7.49 13.83
CA ASP A 268 5.89 -8.30 14.74
C ASP A 268 5.37 -9.74 14.71
N LYS A 269 6.32 -10.65 14.45
CA LYS A 269 6.29 -12.11 14.63
C LYS A 269 4.89 -12.72 14.77
N GLY A 270 4.38 -13.27 13.66
CA GLY A 270 3.44 -14.39 13.60
C GLY A 270 2.41 -14.50 14.73
N GLY A 271 1.18 -14.06 14.43
CA GLY A 271 -0.01 -14.48 15.19
C GLY A 271 -0.12 -13.84 16.57
N ASP A 272 0.03 -12.51 16.66
CA ASP A 272 -0.39 -11.73 17.83
C ASP A 272 -1.85 -12.11 18.16
N PRO A 273 -2.10 -12.89 19.23
CA PRO A 273 -3.45 -13.33 19.59
C PRO A 273 -4.34 -12.14 19.99
N ASP A 274 -3.73 -10.98 20.25
CA ASP A 274 -4.40 -9.75 20.69
C ASP A 274 -4.49 -8.69 19.57
N LYS A 275 -4.16 -9.03 18.31
CA LYS A 275 -4.24 -8.08 17.17
C LYS A 275 -5.60 -7.38 17.07
N VAL A 276 -6.69 -8.09 17.34
CA VAL A 276 -8.06 -7.55 17.34
C VAL A 276 -8.27 -6.56 18.50
N ASP A 277 -7.74 -6.86 19.68
CA ASP A 277 -7.83 -5.96 20.84
C ASP A 277 -7.02 -4.68 20.61
N ARG A 278 -5.79 -4.83 20.09
CA ARG A 278 -4.94 -3.70 19.71
C ARG A 278 -5.61 -2.81 18.67
N TYR A 279 -6.20 -3.40 17.63
CA TYR A 279 -7.00 -2.65 16.64
C TYR A 279 -8.14 -1.86 17.31
N ARG A 280 -8.91 -2.49 18.19
CA ARG A 280 -10.01 -1.82 18.91
C ARG A 280 -9.51 -0.66 19.77
N LYS A 281 -8.38 -0.83 20.47
CA LYS A 281 -7.77 0.25 21.26
C LYS A 281 -7.31 1.41 20.37
N ILE A 282 -6.67 1.12 19.25
CA ILE A 282 -6.24 2.13 18.27
C ILE A 282 -7.46 2.89 17.72
N TYR A 283 -8.50 2.18 17.26
CA TYR A 283 -9.73 2.82 16.78
C TYR A 283 -10.34 3.71 17.87
N LYS A 284 -10.48 3.17 19.09
CA LYS A 284 -11.04 3.91 20.23
C LYS A 284 -10.23 5.16 20.58
N PHE A 285 -8.90 5.08 20.48
CA PHE A 285 -8.00 6.22 20.72
C PHE A 285 -8.30 7.38 19.78
N PHE A 286 -8.53 7.10 18.50
CA PHE A 286 -8.90 8.13 17.52
C PHE A 286 -10.38 8.53 17.63
N ALA A 287 -11.28 7.60 17.97
CA ALA A 287 -12.71 7.87 18.04
C ALA A 287 -13.11 8.74 19.24
N THR A 288 -12.50 8.55 20.41
CA THR A 288 -12.92 9.26 21.63
C THR A 288 -12.70 10.77 21.55
N ASP A 289 -13.65 11.54 22.09
CA ASP A 289 -13.53 12.98 22.34
C ASP A 289 -13.04 13.30 23.75
N ASP A 290 -13.06 12.31 24.67
CA ASP A 290 -12.59 12.45 26.05
C ASP A 290 -11.04 12.42 26.08
N GLU A 291 -10.43 13.54 26.48
CA GLU A 291 -8.97 13.66 26.58
C GLU A 291 -8.36 12.72 27.62
N GLY A 292 -9.06 12.47 28.74
CA GLY A 292 -8.61 11.56 29.79
C GLY A 292 -8.64 10.11 29.32
N GLU A 293 -9.69 9.71 28.60
CA GLU A 293 -9.74 8.39 27.95
C GLU A 293 -8.65 8.24 26.88
N ARG A 294 -8.45 9.27 26.06
CA ARG A 294 -7.39 9.28 25.04
C ARG A 294 -6.00 9.13 25.65
N GLU A 295 -5.72 9.85 26.74
CA GLU A 295 -4.44 9.74 27.44
C GLU A 295 -4.25 8.36 28.08
N LYS A 296 -5.30 7.77 28.65
CA LYS A 296 -5.26 6.39 29.15
C LYS A 296 -4.89 5.40 28.03
N LEU A 297 -5.59 5.47 26.89
CA LEU A 297 -5.31 4.62 25.73
C LEU A 297 -3.90 4.86 25.18
N ARG A 298 -3.41 6.11 25.20
CA ARG A 298 -2.02 6.42 24.82
C ARG A 298 -1.01 5.70 25.71
N GLN A 299 -1.22 5.72 27.02
CA GLN A 299 -0.35 5.06 27.99
C GLN A 299 -0.40 3.54 27.89
N GLU A 300 -1.51 2.96 27.46
CA GLU A 300 -1.63 1.52 27.18
C GLU A 300 -0.91 1.15 25.87
N LEU A 301 -1.11 1.93 24.80
CA LEU A 301 -0.57 1.62 23.47
C LEU A 301 0.92 1.93 23.32
N LEU A 302 1.46 2.96 23.97
CA LEU A 302 2.85 3.38 23.73
C LEU A 302 3.93 2.40 24.26
N PRO A 303 3.80 1.80 25.45
CA PRO A 303 4.75 0.80 25.94
C PRO A 303 4.80 -0.42 25.00
N GLU A 304 3.64 -0.85 24.50
CA GLU A 304 3.57 -1.88 23.47
C GLU A 304 4.39 -1.49 22.23
N ILE A 305 4.57 -0.20 21.94
CA ILE A 305 5.32 0.29 20.76
C ILE A 305 6.79 0.64 21.09
N SER A 306 7.18 0.83 22.36
CA SER A 306 8.54 1.24 22.75
C SER A 306 9.58 0.14 22.66
N ASP A 307 9.16 -1.12 22.79
CA ASP A 307 10.01 -2.28 22.59
C ASP A 307 10.49 -2.45 21.13
N PHE A 308 10.02 -1.59 20.21
CA PHE A 308 10.34 -1.61 18.77
C PHE A 308 11.25 -0.47 18.30
N SER A 309 11.81 0.32 19.21
CA SER A 309 12.59 1.53 18.86
C SER A 309 14.02 1.60 19.42
N GLU A 310 14.53 0.50 19.99
CA GLU A 310 15.96 0.35 20.34
C GLU A 310 16.75 -0.35 19.23
#